data_AF-A0A5M8QFG3-F1
#
_entry.id   AF-A0A5M8QFG3-F1
#
_cell.length_a   1.000
_cell.length_b   1.000
_cell.length_c   1.000
_cell.angle_alpha   90.00
_cell.angle_beta   90.00
_cell.angle_gamma   90.00
#
_symmetry.space_group_name_H-M   'P 1'
#
loop_
_entity.id
_entity.type
_entity.pdbx_description
1 polymer ?
#
loop_
_entity_poly.entity_id
_entity_poly.type
_entity_poly.pdbx_seq_one_letter_code
_entity_poly.pdbx_strand_id
1 'polypeptide(L)'
;MIDEELRAAMRARREAAAAFHRDRRDGVPDPASVEERFAEAVGADRAPALWERIAELWREARAVPDPPGPMLTVYAPLLQAWAESHPEVDPGELSHIVHALLFEHR
;
A
#
# COMPACT_ATOMS: atom_id res chain seq x y z
N MET A 1 -10.36 -10.04 -13.44
CA MET A 1 -9.90 -11.21 -12.66
C MET A 1 -8.79 -10.69 -11.77
N ILE A 2 -8.88 -10.92 -10.46
CA ILE A 2 -7.92 -10.38 -9.51
C ILE A 2 -6.64 -11.21 -9.55
N ASP A 3 -5.50 -10.55 -9.52
CA ASP A 3 -4.18 -11.12 -9.25
C ASP A 3 -4.09 -11.43 -7.75
N GLU A 4 -4.36 -12.68 -7.41
CA GLU A 4 -4.35 -13.15 -6.03
C GLU A 4 -2.95 -13.10 -5.40
N GLU A 5 -1.87 -13.17 -6.19
CA GLU A 5 -0.50 -13.07 -5.67
C GLU A 5 -0.17 -11.63 -5.28
N LEU A 6 -0.46 -10.66 -6.16
CA LEU A 6 -0.29 -9.24 -5.85
C LEU A 6 -1.20 -8.80 -4.70
N ARG A 7 -2.44 -9.27 -4.66
CA ARG A 7 -3.36 -9.06 -3.54
C ARG A 7 -2.79 -9.58 -2.22
N ALA A 8 -2.30 -10.82 -2.20
CA ALA A 8 -1.70 -11.41 -1.00
C ALA A 8 -0.45 -10.65 -0.57
N ALA A 9 0.36 -10.20 -1.51
CA ALA A 9 1.55 -9.40 -1.24
C ALA A 9 1.20 -8.04 -0.62
N MET A 10 0.21 -7.32 -1.16
CA MET A 10 -0.25 -6.05 -0.57
C MET A 10 -0.73 -6.22 0.88
N ARG A 11 -1.50 -7.29 1.13
CA ARG A 11 -1.93 -7.65 2.48
C ARG A 11 -0.74 -7.93 3.40
N ALA A 12 0.21 -8.76 2.95
CA ALA A 12 1.39 -9.11 3.73
C ALA A 12 2.23 -7.87 4.09
N ARG A 13 2.40 -6.93 3.15
CA ARG A 13 3.11 -5.67 3.41
C ARG A 13 2.41 -4.83 4.47
N ARG A 14 1.08 -4.74 4.42
CA ARG A 14 0.27 -4.03 5.41
C ARG A 14 0.39 -4.67 6.80
N GLU A 15 0.31 -5.98 6.89
CA GLU A 15 0.46 -6.73 8.14
C GLU A 15 1.87 -6.56 8.73
N ALA A 16 2.91 -6.62 7.89
CA ALA A 16 4.29 -6.37 8.26
C ALA A 16 4.49 -4.95 8.83
N ALA A 17 3.93 -3.93 8.18
CA ALA A 17 3.99 -2.54 8.66
C ALA A 17 3.25 -2.38 10.00
N ALA A 18 2.07 -2.98 10.14
CA ALA A 18 1.29 -2.94 11.38
C ALA A 18 2.04 -3.62 12.55
N ALA A 19 2.71 -4.74 12.29
CA ALA A 19 3.55 -5.41 13.27
C ALA A 19 4.75 -4.53 13.65
N PHE A 20 5.44 -3.94 12.67
CA PHE A 20 6.61 -3.08 12.93
C PHE A 20 6.26 -1.89 13.81
N HIS A 21 5.16 -1.19 13.51
CA HIS A 21 4.71 -0.07 14.32
C HIS A 21 4.27 -0.50 15.73
N ARG A 22 3.66 -1.68 15.87
CA ARG A 22 3.30 -2.26 17.17
C ARG A 22 4.53 -2.52 18.01
N ASP A 23 5.54 -3.20 17.47
CA ASP A 23 6.75 -3.54 18.22
C ASP A 23 7.55 -2.30 18.61
N ARG A 24 7.62 -1.30 17.73
CA ARG A 24 8.20 0.01 18.08
C ARG A 24 7.48 0.68 19.23
N ARG A 25 6.15 0.66 19.22
CA ARG A 25 5.33 1.24 20.29
C ARG A 25 5.51 0.48 21.60
N ASP A 26 5.65 -0.83 21.51
CA ASP A 26 5.77 -1.73 22.67
C ASP A 26 7.22 -1.82 23.18
N GLY A 27 8.16 -1.09 22.55
CA GLY A 27 9.56 -0.96 22.99
C GLY A 27 10.41 -2.20 22.74
N VAL A 28 10.05 -3.04 21.77
CA VAL A 28 10.81 -4.23 21.39
C VAL A 28 12.21 -3.80 20.93
N PRO A 29 13.29 -4.34 21.52
CA PRO A 29 14.65 -4.10 21.04
C PRO A 29 14.84 -4.69 19.65
N ASP A 30 15.32 -3.88 18.71
CA ASP A 30 15.63 -4.27 17.33
C ASP A 30 14.49 -5.05 16.61
N PRO A 31 13.33 -4.41 16.38
CA PRO A 31 12.21 -5.09 15.73
C PRO A 31 12.53 -5.37 14.26
N ALA A 32 12.23 -6.58 13.81
CA ALA A 32 12.36 -6.94 12.38
C ALA A 32 11.64 -5.92 11.50
N SER A 33 12.33 -5.49 10.44
CA SER A 33 11.87 -4.51 9.48
C SER A 33 10.62 -4.98 8.74
N VAL A 34 9.94 -4.03 8.07
CA VAL A 34 8.78 -4.34 7.24
C VAL A 34 9.19 -5.25 6.09
N GLU A 35 10.34 -4.99 5.48
CA GLU A 35 10.91 -5.73 4.37
C GLU A 35 11.26 -7.17 4.75
N GLU A 36 11.86 -7.39 5.92
CA GLU A 36 12.17 -8.74 6.43
C GLU A 36 10.91 -9.57 6.65
N ARG A 37 9.90 -8.99 7.31
CA ARG A 37 8.62 -9.65 7.57
C ARG A 37 7.83 -9.93 6.31
N PHE A 38 7.87 -8.98 5.38
CA PHE A 38 7.26 -9.15 4.08
C PHE A 38 7.92 -10.31 3.32
N ALA A 39 9.25 -10.35 3.27
CA ALA A 39 10.00 -11.41 2.60
C ALA A 39 9.75 -12.79 3.23
N GLU A 40 9.59 -12.86 4.55
CA GLU A 40 9.18 -14.09 5.24
C GLU A 40 7.78 -14.56 4.80
N ALA A 41 6.82 -13.63 4.69
CA ALA A 41 5.43 -13.95 4.35
C ALA A 41 5.24 -14.38 2.88
N VAL A 42 5.93 -13.74 1.94
CA VAL A 42 5.76 -14.00 0.49
C VAL A 42 6.87 -14.88 -0.11
N GLY A 43 7.92 -15.16 0.64
CA GLY A 43 9.12 -15.88 0.21
C GLY A 43 10.18 -14.95 -0.38
N ALA A 44 11.42 -15.12 0.09
CA ALA A 44 12.55 -14.23 -0.21
C ALA A 44 12.84 -14.06 -1.71
N ASP A 45 12.66 -15.11 -2.52
CA ASP A 45 12.92 -15.07 -3.97
C ASP A 45 11.92 -14.17 -4.72
N ARG A 46 10.66 -14.13 -4.25
CA ARG A 46 9.58 -13.35 -4.90
C ARG A 46 9.44 -11.94 -4.35
N ALA A 47 9.87 -11.74 -3.11
CA ALA A 47 9.70 -10.49 -2.39
C ALA A 47 10.21 -9.25 -3.16
N PRO A 48 11.40 -9.25 -3.79
CA PRO A 48 11.88 -8.06 -4.51
C PRO A 48 10.94 -7.60 -5.63
N ALA A 49 10.43 -8.53 -6.44
CA ALA A 49 9.55 -8.20 -7.56
C ALA A 49 8.18 -7.70 -7.09
N LEU A 50 7.59 -8.37 -6.09
CA LEU A 50 6.31 -7.97 -5.52
C LEU A 50 6.41 -6.63 -4.79
N TRP A 51 7.51 -6.38 -4.07
CA TRP A 51 7.76 -5.12 -3.40
C TRP A 51 7.85 -3.96 -4.39
N GLU A 52 8.59 -4.14 -5.49
CA GLU A 52 8.72 -3.12 -6.53
C GLU A 52 7.37 -2.86 -7.22
N ARG A 53 6.58 -3.91 -7.52
CA ARG A 53 5.25 -3.74 -8.11
C ARG A 53 4.31 -2.96 -7.18
N ILE A 54 4.35 -3.25 -5.88
CA ILE A 54 3.57 -2.46 -4.91
C ILE A 54 4.08 -1.01 -4.86
N ALA A 55 5.40 -0.79 -4.86
CA ALA A 55 5.97 0.56 -4.89
C ALA A 55 5.56 1.34 -6.16
N GLU A 56 5.45 0.67 -7.30
CA GLU A 56 4.93 1.24 -8.54
C GLU A 56 3.48 1.72 -8.39
N LEU A 57 2.58 0.90 -7.85
CA LEU A 57 1.19 1.31 -7.56
C LEU A 57 1.14 2.56 -6.68
N TRP A 58 2.00 2.66 -5.67
CA TRP A 58 2.11 3.87 -4.84
C TRP A 58 2.60 5.10 -5.63
N ARG A 59 3.56 4.92 -6.55
CA ARG A 59 4.05 6.03 -7.40
C ARG A 59 2.97 6.48 -8.37
N GLU A 60 2.23 5.56 -8.98
CA GLU A 60 1.12 5.87 -9.86
C GLU A 60 0.01 6.62 -9.13
N ALA A 61 -0.38 6.16 -7.94
CA ALA A 61 -1.37 6.85 -7.11
C ALA A 61 -0.93 8.27 -6.72
N ARG A 62 0.35 8.45 -6.37
CA ARG A 62 0.93 9.77 -6.05
C ARG A 62 1.04 10.69 -7.26
N ALA A 63 1.04 10.15 -8.47
CA ALA A 63 1.06 10.91 -9.70
C ALA A 63 -0.35 11.39 -10.12
N VAL A 64 -1.41 10.89 -9.47
CA VAL A 64 -2.77 11.42 -9.64
C VAL A 64 -2.74 12.90 -9.24
N PRO A 65 -3.13 13.82 -10.15
CA PRO A 65 -3.10 15.24 -9.85
C PRO A 65 -3.92 15.55 -8.60
N ASP A 66 -3.35 16.34 -7.69
CA ASP A 66 -4.06 16.94 -6.55
C ASP A 66 -4.53 18.35 -6.95
N PRO A 67 -5.75 18.50 -7.49
CA PRO A 67 -6.23 19.78 -7.97
C PRO A 67 -6.51 20.74 -6.81
N PRO A 68 -6.26 22.06 -6.99
CA PRO A 68 -6.61 23.04 -5.99
C PRO A 68 -8.12 23.03 -5.72
N GLY A 69 -8.52 22.72 -4.49
CA GLY A 69 -9.91 22.60 -4.09
C GLY A 69 -10.05 21.84 -2.77
N PRO A 70 -11.28 21.60 -2.27
CA PRO A 70 -11.46 20.76 -1.10
C PRO A 70 -10.99 19.34 -1.45
N MET A 71 -9.97 18.87 -0.73
CA MET A 71 -9.31 17.58 -0.96
C MET A 71 -10.30 16.42 -1.10
N LEU A 72 -11.37 16.41 -0.29
CA LEU A 72 -12.38 15.36 -0.34
C LEU A 72 -13.33 15.43 -1.55
N THR A 73 -13.56 16.61 -2.13
CA THR A 73 -14.54 16.77 -3.23
C THR A 73 -13.96 16.56 -4.61
N VAL A 74 -12.64 16.72 -4.78
CA VAL A 74 -12.00 16.63 -6.10
C VAL A 74 -10.90 15.56 -6.14
N TYR A 75 -10.05 15.46 -5.12
CA TYR A 75 -8.94 14.50 -5.12
C TYR A 75 -9.41 13.07 -4.82
N ALA A 76 -10.35 12.87 -3.89
CA ALA A 76 -10.87 11.54 -3.58
C ALA A 76 -11.52 10.82 -4.79
N PRO A 77 -12.37 11.47 -5.62
CA PRO A 77 -12.86 10.85 -6.86
C PRO A 77 -11.77 10.49 -7.88
N LEU A 78 -10.68 11.28 -7.95
CA LEU A 78 -9.56 11.00 -8.87
C LEU A 78 -8.77 9.77 -8.42
N LEU A 79 -8.49 9.66 -7.12
CA LEU A 79 -7.86 8.48 -6.54
C LEU A 79 -8.74 7.23 -6.68
N GLN A 80 -10.07 7.39 -6.56
CA GLN A 80 -11.02 6.30 -6.80
C GLN A 80 -11.00 5.84 -8.26
N ALA A 81 -10.97 6.78 -9.22
CA ALA A 81 -10.87 6.46 -10.65
C ALA A 81 -9.55 5.76 -11.00
N TRP A 82 -8.44 6.15 -10.36
CA TRP A 82 -7.16 5.44 -10.47
C TRP A 82 -7.25 4.01 -9.89
N ALA A 83 -7.92 3.81 -8.76
CA ALA A 83 -8.09 2.47 -8.21
C ALA A 83 -8.94 1.58 -9.15
N GLU A 84 -9.96 2.15 -9.78
CA GLU A 84 -10.80 1.47 -10.77
C GLU A 84 -10.05 1.12 -12.07
N SER A 85 -8.93 1.80 -12.38
CA SER A 85 -8.07 1.44 -13.51
C SER A 85 -7.17 0.24 -13.24
N HIS A 86 -7.21 -0.34 -12.05
CA HIS A 86 -6.42 -1.50 -11.61
C HIS A 86 -7.32 -2.71 -11.27
N PRO A 87 -8.09 -3.24 -12.24
CA PRO A 87 -9.03 -4.34 -11.98
C PRO A 87 -8.36 -5.67 -11.60
N GLU A 88 -7.04 -5.76 -11.79
CA GLU A 88 -6.21 -6.87 -11.33
C GLU A 88 -5.92 -6.81 -9.82
N VAL A 89 -6.10 -5.67 -9.16
CA VAL A 89 -5.84 -5.55 -7.72
C VAL A 89 -7.15 -5.55 -6.95
N ASP A 90 -7.16 -6.16 -5.76
CA ASP A 90 -8.32 -6.10 -4.87
C ASP A 90 -8.62 -4.64 -4.47
N PRO A 91 -9.86 -4.15 -4.68
CA PRO A 91 -10.21 -2.76 -4.35
C PRO A 91 -10.02 -2.40 -2.87
N GLY A 92 -10.15 -3.37 -1.96
CA GLY A 92 -9.90 -3.18 -0.53
C GLY A 92 -8.43 -2.96 -0.22
N GLU A 93 -7.51 -3.59 -0.98
CA GLU A 93 -6.07 -3.34 -0.83
C GLU A 93 -5.67 -1.98 -1.43
N LEU A 94 -6.27 -1.57 -2.56
CA LEU A 94 -6.06 -0.22 -3.13
C LEU A 94 -6.64 0.89 -2.24
N SER A 95 -7.73 0.62 -1.53
CA SER A 95 -8.32 1.56 -0.58
C SER A 95 -7.32 2.02 0.49
N HIS A 96 -6.34 1.18 0.87
CA HIS A 96 -5.27 1.58 1.78
C HIS A 96 -4.35 2.67 1.21
N ILE A 97 -4.03 2.59 -0.09
CA ILE A 97 -3.24 3.61 -0.79
C ILE A 97 -4.03 4.92 -0.84
N VAL A 98 -5.30 4.83 -1.24
CA VAL A 98 -6.21 5.98 -1.32
C VAL A 98 -6.34 6.67 0.04
N HIS A 99 -6.61 5.91 1.10
CA HIS A 99 -6.76 6.46 2.45
C HIS A 99 -5.48 7.14 2.94
N ALA A 100 -4.32 6.51 2.76
CA ALA A 100 -3.06 7.13 3.17
C ALA A 100 -2.83 8.47 2.46
N LEU A 101 -3.03 8.54 1.14
CA LEU A 101 -2.88 9.80 0.40
C LEU A 101 -3.89 10.87 0.85
N LEU A 102 -5.13 10.50 1.16
CA LEU A 102 -6.13 11.45 1.67
C LEU A 102 -5.82 11.97 3.08
N PHE A 103 -4.97 11.31 3.87
CA PHE A 103 -4.69 11.71 5.25
C PHE A 103 -3.24 12.14 5.51
N GLU A 104 -2.29 11.77 4.65
CA GLU A 104 -0.88 12.20 4.70
C GLU A 104 -0.67 13.63 4.14
N HIS A 105 -1.57 14.13 3.30
CA HIS A 105 -1.53 15.50 2.74
C HIS A 105 -2.13 16.59 3.67
N ARG A 106 -2.30 16.30 4.97
CA ARG A 106 -2.72 17.26 6.00
C ARG A 106 -1.54 17.83 6.78
#